data_AF-A0A534L6M3-F1
#
_entry.id   AF-A0A534L6M3-F1
#
_cell.length_a   1.000
_cell.length_b   1.000
_cell.length_c   1.000
_cell.angle_alpha   90.00
_cell.angle_beta   90.00
_cell.angle_gamma   90.00
#
_symmetry.space_group_name_H-M   'P 1'
#
loop_
_entity.id
_entity.type
_entity.pdbx_description
1 polymer ?
#
loop_
_entity_poly.entity_id
_entity_poly.type
_entity_poly.pdbx_seq_one_letter_code
_entity_poly.pdbx_strand_id
1 'polypeptide(L)'
;MITDADLPPATMTTGQILAMIGQGRVGLASQVRRASEAQWTRTADRPEFAYAFPQMRFTPGAKGKTPPVLGFTALNSNPSRALDLSRILAADPQARSLGFWFSAHLDWIPAPIVRRSRLFPLWGGFWVAPIVESSVVKPDGWLNVYLAAFNLTKRQQEHSLRATDAEIPEGMRGNLSFSLHPGRWAVQLVSVPTNRGAGEHSVSFKTRSGAERAATAVAVGVLTLGSFIYAPGSSGFSLRYTVLTPETAQNVTQWEGYAMQAADRRFKEAGANAIDDGKGGRISQATVLQQFRAYLTPSLLLAALRSKQAAPEVVIASLFDEFLFDAFGIKGSQNAFVAG
;
A
#
# COMPACT_ATOMS: atom_id res chain seq x y z
N MET A 1 -5.91 -20.85 -19.24
CA MET A 1 -7.11 -20.03 -19.47
C MET A 1 -7.63 -19.51 -18.16
N ILE A 2 -8.29 -18.36 -18.17
CA ILE A 2 -8.99 -17.78 -17.02
C ILE A 2 -10.48 -17.62 -17.33
N THR A 3 -11.34 -17.80 -16.35
CA THR A 3 -12.78 -17.51 -16.43
C THR A 3 -13.20 -16.70 -15.21
N ASP A 4 -13.95 -15.65 -15.47
CA ASP A 4 -14.48 -14.72 -14.48
C ASP A 4 -15.81 -14.15 -15.00
N ALA A 5 -16.67 -13.65 -14.12
CA ALA A 5 -18.01 -13.19 -14.47
C ALA A 5 -18.02 -12.13 -15.59
N ASP A 6 -16.96 -11.33 -15.67
CA ASP A 6 -16.84 -10.20 -16.59
C ASP A 6 -15.76 -10.43 -17.67
N LEU A 7 -15.19 -11.65 -17.77
CA LEU A 7 -14.10 -11.96 -18.69
C LEU A 7 -14.41 -13.21 -19.52
N PRO A 8 -14.44 -13.11 -20.86
CA PRO A 8 -14.59 -14.29 -21.70
C PRO A 8 -13.39 -15.23 -21.47
N PRO A 9 -13.60 -16.57 -21.53
CA PRO A 9 -12.50 -17.51 -21.38
C PRO A 9 -11.40 -17.25 -22.40
N ALA A 10 -10.21 -16.87 -21.92
CA ALA A 10 -9.08 -16.53 -22.77
C ALA A 10 -7.83 -17.32 -22.37
N THR A 11 -7.03 -17.73 -23.36
CA THR A 11 -5.68 -18.24 -23.13
C THR A 11 -4.78 -17.08 -22.74
N MET A 12 -4.14 -17.21 -21.60
CA MET A 12 -3.28 -16.17 -21.02
C MET A 12 -2.05 -16.82 -20.40
N THR A 13 -0.94 -16.09 -20.44
CA THR A 13 0.27 -16.41 -19.70
C THR A 13 0.08 -16.16 -18.20
N THR A 14 0.91 -16.77 -17.37
CA THR A 14 0.97 -16.51 -15.92
C THR A 14 1.13 -15.02 -15.64
N GLY A 15 2.02 -14.34 -16.38
CA GLY A 15 2.26 -12.90 -16.23
C GLY A 15 1.03 -12.04 -16.52
N GLN A 16 0.25 -12.38 -17.55
CA GLN A 16 -0.99 -11.68 -17.86
C GLN A 16 -2.05 -11.86 -16.76
N ILE A 17 -2.20 -13.08 -16.23
CA ILE A 17 -3.13 -13.35 -15.12
C ILE A 17 -2.73 -12.53 -13.90
N LEU A 18 -1.44 -12.51 -13.57
CA LEU A 18 -0.90 -11.73 -12.45
C LEU A 18 -1.12 -10.23 -12.62
N ALA A 19 -0.95 -9.69 -13.82
CA ALA A 19 -1.24 -8.29 -14.12
C ALA A 19 -2.74 -7.98 -13.90
N MET A 20 -3.64 -8.87 -14.35
CA MET A 20 -5.07 -8.68 -14.12
C MET A 20 -5.46 -8.82 -12.65
N ILE A 21 -4.82 -9.72 -11.90
CA ILE A 21 -4.98 -9.78 -10.44
C ILE A 21 -4.56 -8.45 -9.82
N GLY A 22 -3.37 -7.93 -10.14
CA GLY A 22 -2.87 -6.64 -9.63
C GLY A 22 -3.78 -5.45 -9.94
N GLN A 23 -4.53 -5.51 -11.05
CA GLN A 23 -5.53 -4.51 -11.43
C GLN A 23 -6.89 -4.71 -10.75
N GLY A 24 -7.06 -5.71 -9.88
CA GLY A 24 -8.35 -6.09 -9.28
C GLY A 24 -9.35 -6.68 -10.28
N ARG A 25 -8.93 -6.93 -11.52
CA ARG A 25 -9.75 -7.48 -12.63
C ARG A 25 -9.92 -9.00 -12.58
N VAL A 26 -9.19 -9.68 -11.70
CA VAL A 26 -9.42 -11.08 -11.34
C VAL A 26 -9.82 -11.13 -9.87
N GLY A 27 -11.00 -11.67 -9.61
CA GLY A 27 -11.63 -11.72 -8.30
C GLY A 27 -11.21 -12.95 -7.52
N LEU A 28 -11.55 -12.95 -6.23
CA LEU A 28 -11.26 -14.07 -5.33
C LEU A 28 -11.95 -15.38 -5.75
N ALA A 29 -13.01 -15.29 -6.56
CA ALA A 29 -13.79 -16.42 -7.05
C ALA A 29 -13.45 -16.85 -8.49
N SER A 30 -12.59 -16.11 -9.20
CA SER A 30 -12.21 -16.44 -10.57
C SER A 30 -11.54 -17.80 -10.64
N GLN A 31 -11.63 -18.45 -11.80
CA GLN A 31 -11.05 -19.77 -11.99
C GLN A 31 -10.04 -19.79 -13.13
N VAL A 32 -9.06 -20.67 -13.01
CA VAL A 32 -8.05 -20.94 -14.02
C VAL A 32 -7.96 -22.43 -14.31
N ARG A 33 -7.49 -22.73 -15.53
CA ARG A 33 -7.22 -24.09 -16.02
C ARG A 33 -5.98 -24.06 -16.90
N ARG A 34 -4.99 -24.92 -16.63
CA ARG A 34 -3.84 -25.12 -17.54
C ARG A 34 -4.29 -25.91 -18.77
N ALA A 35 -3.59 -25.77 -19.89
CA ALA A 35 -3.95 -26.48 -21.13
C ALA A 35 -4.02 -28.01 -20.95
N SER A 36 -3.16 -28.56 -20.08
CA SER A 36 -3.10 -29.98 -19.74
C SER A 36 -4.14 -30.46 -18.73
N GLU A 37 -4.93 -29.57 -18.14
CA GLU A 37 -5.86 -29.91 -17.05
C GLU A 37 -7.31 -29.92 -17.54
N ALA A 38 -8.11 -30.90 -17.12
CA ALA A 38 -9.52 -30.98 -17.49
C ALA A 38 -10.41 -30.04 -16.65
N GLN A 39 -10.04 -29.77 -15.40
CA GLN A 39 -10.88 -29.05 -14.44
C GLN A 39 -10.45 -27.60 -14.24
N TRP A 40 -11.44 -26.74 -14.03
CA TRP A 40 -11.24 -25.38 -13.55
C TRP A 40 -11.10 -25.37 -12.04
N THR A 41 -10.21 -24.52 -11.54
CA THR A 41 -9.92 -24.36 -10.10
C THR A 41 -9.86 -22.89 -9.76
N ARG A 42 -10.19 -22.48 -8.54
CA ARG A 42 -10.09 -21.07 -8.17
C ARG A 42 -8.65 -20.57 -8.32
N THR A 43 -8.51 -19.39 -8.90
CA THR A 43 -7.21 -18.73 -9.07
C THR A 43 -6.53 -18.51 -7.72
N ALA A 44 -7.31 -18.14 -6.68
CA ALA A 44 -6.81 -17.94 -5.33
C ALA A 44 -6.32 -19.24 -4.63
N ASP A 45 -6.68 -20.43 -5.13
CA ASP A 45 -6.23 -21.71 -4.58
C ASP A 45 -4.95 -22.24 -5.26
N ARG A 46 -4.50 -21.60 -6.34
CA ARG A 46 -3.32 -22.04 -7.10
C ARG A 46 -2.03 -21.46 -6.51
N PRO A 47 -1.03 -22.26 -6.12
CA PRO A 47 0.19 -21.75 -5.51
C PRO A 47 0.88 -20.63 -6.29
N GLU A 48 0.85 -20.65 -7.63
CA GLU A 48 1.45 -19.61 -8.46
C GLU A 48 0.71 -18.25 -8.44
N PHE A 49 -0.56 -18.23 -8.02
CA PHE A 49 -1.42 -17.03 -8.03
C PHE A 49 -1.98 -16.66 -6.66
N ALA A 50 -2.19 -17.63 -5.75
CA ALA A 50 -2.78 -17.47 -4.42
C ALA A 50 -2.14 -16.34 -3.62
N TYR A 51 -0.84 -16.18 -3.84
CA TYR A 51 0.04 -15.20 -3.22
C TYR A 51 -0.16 -13.78 -3.80
N ALA A 52 -0.73 -13.63 -4.98
CA ALA A 52 -1.10 -12.34 -5.57
C ALA A 52 -2.47 -11.82 -5.09
N PHE A 53 -3.22 -12.62 -4.33
CA PHE A 53 -4.55 -12.23 -3.83
C PHE A 53 -4.49 -11.69 -2.40
N PRO A 54 -5.41 -10.77 -2.05
CA PRO A 54 -5.66 -10.43 -0.65
C PRO A 54 -6.04 -11.68 0.15
N GLN A 55 -5.33 -11.93 1.24
CA GLN A 55 -5.60 -13.02 2.17
C GLN A 55 -6.22 -12.43 3.44
N MET A 56 -7.46 -12.82 3.73
CA MET A 56 -8.20 -12.31 4.88
C MET A 56 -8.62 -13.47 5.76
N ARG A 57 -8.31 -13.36 7.05
CA ARG A 57 -8.68 -14.32 8.09
C ARG A 57 -9.55 -13.61 9.10
N PHE A 58 -10.86 -13.71 8.89
CA PHE A 58 -11.83 -13.19 9.83
C PHE A 58 -12.15 -14.28 10.85
N THR A 59 -11.87 -14.02 12.12
CA THR A 59 -12.55 -14.75 13.20
C THR A 59 -13.89 -14.07 13.40
N PRO A 60 -15.04 -14.76 13.22
CA PRO A 60 -16.34 -14.16 13.50
C PRO A 60 -16.36 -13.66 14.95
N GLY A 61 -16.52 -12.35 15.14
CA GLY A 61 -16.77 -11.81 16.47
C GLY A 61 -18.12 -12.30 16.98
N ALA A 62 -18.20 -12.68 18.25
CA ALA A 62 -19.48 -12.96 18.88
C ALA A 62 -20.34 -11.68 18.86
N LYS A 63 -21.61 -11.82 18.44
CA LYS A 63 -22.65 -10.77 18.49
C LYS A 63 -22.29 -9.45 17.79
N GLY A 64 -22.38 -9.45 16.46
CA GLY A 64 -22.93 -8.31 15.71
C GLY A 64 -22.04 -7.11 15.40
N LYS A 65 -20.76 -7.07 15.79
CA LYS A 65 -19.80 -6.06 15.32
C LYS A 65 -18.41 -6.67 15.19
N THR A 66 -17.88 -6.71 13.97
CA THR A 66 -16.49 -7.14 13.75
C THR A 66 -15.56 -5.96 13.95
N PRO A 67 -14.61 -6.00 14.90
CA PRO A 67 -13.63 -4.93 15.08
C PRO A 67 -12.68 -4.86 13.87
N PRO A 68 -11.96 -3.74 13.67
CA PRO A 68 -10.91 -3.65 12.66
C PRO A 68 -9.88 -4.76 12.83
N VAL A 69 -9.44 -5.33 11.71
CA VAL A 69 -8.49 -6.43 11.70
C VAL A 69 -7.09 -5.91 11.42
N LEU A 70 -6.12 -6.29 12.25
CA LEU A 70 -4.72 -5.93 12.04
C LEU A 70 -4.07 -6.84 11.02
N GLY A 71 -3.21 -6.24 10.20
CA GLY A 71 -2.54 -6.94 9.13
C GLY A 71 -1.36 -6.20 8.54
N PHE A 72 -0.93 -6.70 7.39
CA PHE A 72 0.19 -6.17 6.65
C PHE A 72 -0.22 -5.87 5.20
N THR A 73 0.28 -4.77 4.66
CA THR A 73 0.11 -4.42 3.26
C THR A 73 1.46 -4.19 2.60
N ALA A 74 1.64 -4.73 1.40
CA ALA A 74 2.79 -4.51 0.53
C ALA A 74 2.34 -4.17 -0.90
N LEU A 75 2.30 -2.88 -1.24
CA LEU A 75 2.06 -2.41 -2.60
C LEU A 75 3.41 -2.28 -3.31
N ASN A 76 3.54 -2.82 -4.52
CA ASN A 76 4.80 -2.82 -5.25
C ASN A 76 4.62 -2.42 -6.72
N SER A 77 5.52 -1.59 -7.23
CA SER A 77 5.59 -1.26 -8.66
C SER A 77 6.19 -2.40 -9.48
N ASN A 78 6.83 -3.39 -8.85
CA ASN A 78 7.37 -4.57 -9.50
C ASN A 78 6.50 -5.82 -9.23
N PRO A 79 5.96 -6.48 -10.27
CA PRO A 79 5.12 -7.65 -10.10
C PRO A 79 5.86 -8.87 -9.52
N SER A 80 7.13 -9.06 -9.87
CA SER A 80 7.97 -10.13 -9.33
C SER A 80 8.13 -9.99 -7.83
N ARG A 81 8.42 -8.76 -7.38
CA ARG A 81 8.62 -8.47 -5.97
C ARG A 81 7.35 -8.66 -5.14
N ALA A 82 6.21 -8.21 -5.65
CA ALA A 82 4.92 -8.46 -5.01
C ALA A 82 4.74 -9.97 -4.76
N LEU A 83 4.99 -10.81 -5.78
CA LEU A 83 4.84 -12.27 -5.65
C LEU A 83 5.85 -12.92 -4.70
N ASP A 84 7.07 -12.42 -4.68
CA ASP A 84 8.12 -12.95 -3.81
C ASP A 84 7.82 -12.63 -2.34
N LEU A 85 7.46 -11.37 -2.03
CA LEU A 85 6.98 -10.97 -0.70
C LEU A 85 5.80 -11.82 -0.28
N SER A 86 4.91 -12.07 -1.23
CA SER A 86 3.75 -12.88 -1.00
C SER A 86 4.04 -14.33 -0.63
N ARG A 87 5.00 -14.95 -1.30
CA ARG A 87 5.47 -16.30 -0.95
C ARG A 87 6.16 -16.30 0.42
N ILE A 88 6.98 -15.29 0.72
CA ILE A 88 7.66 -15.16 2.01
C ILE A 88 6.63 -15.07 3.15
N LEU A 89 5.67 -14.15 3.04
CA LEU A 89 4.65 -13.94 4.07
C LEU A 89 3.71 -15.14 4.20
N ALA A 90 3.42 -15.82 3.09
CA ALA A 90 2.67 -17.06 3.16
C ALA A 90 3.44 -18.21 3.79
N ALA A 91 4.78 -18.22 3.79
CA ALA A 91 5.58 -19.23 4.48
C ALA A 91 5.82 -18.89 5.95
N ASP A 92 5.79 -17.60 6.31
CA ASP A 92 6.04 -17.10 7.66
C ASP A 92 4.89 -17.45 8.63
N PRO A 93 5.14 -18.27 9.67
CA PRO A 93 4.15 -18.59 10.69
C PRO A 93 3.60 -17.35 11.43
N GLN A 94 4.42 -16.31 11.62
CA GLN A 94 3.99 -15.08 12.27
C GLN A 94 3.06 -14.27 11.37
N ALA A 95 3.40 -14.11 10.09
CA ALA A 95 2.52 -13.45 9.12
C ALA A 95 1.18 -14.18 8.96
N ARG A 96 1.16 -15.52 9.02
CA ARG A 96 -0.09 -16.32 9.03
C ARG A 96 -0.98 -16.05 10.24
N SER A 97 -0.43 -15.57 11.36
CA SER A 97 -1.23 -15.20 12.53
C SER A 97 -1.97 -13.86 12.37
N LEU A 98 -1.61 -13.06 11.36
CA LEU A 98 -2.28 -11.80 11.05
C LEU A 98 -3.69 -12.08 10.49
N GLY A 99 -4.65 -11.25 10.87
CA GLY A 99 -6.02 -11.36 10.37
C GLY A 99 -6.19 -10.81 8.95
N PHE A 100 -5.20 -10.07 8.46
CA PHE A 100 -5.21 -9.48 7.12
C PHE A 100 -3.81 -9.46 6.54
N TRP A 101 -3.70 -9.83 5.27
CA TRP A 101 -2.50 -9.57 4.50
C TRP A 101 -2.85 -9.28 3.04
N PHE A 102 -2.26 -8.21 2.50
CA PHE A 102 -2.48 -7.77 1.12
C PHE A 102 -1.15 -7.44 0.48
N SER A 103 -0.79 -8.17 -0.57
CA SER A 103 0.32 -7.74 -1.43
C SER A 103 -0.13 -7.72 -2.87
N ALA A 104 0.13 -6.59 -3.52
CA ALA A 104 -0.34 -6.32 -4.85
C ALA A 104 0.72 -5.59 -5.66
N HIS A 105 0.75 -5.93 -6.95
CA HIS A 105 1.42 -5.13 -7.95
C HIS A 105 0.50 -4.00 -8.41
N LEU A 106 0.98 -2.77 -8.34
CA LEU A 106 0.32 -1.58 -8.89
C LEU A 106 1.36 -0.82 -9.72
N ASP A 107 1.17 -0.75 -11.04
CA ASP A 107 2.11 -0.11 -11.97
C ASP A 107 2.20 1.41 -11.82
N TRP A 108 1.13 2.03 -11.34
CA TRP A 108 1.02 3.47 -11.15
C TRP A 108 1.58 3.99 -9.81
N ILE A 109 1.96 3.12 -8.87
CA ILE A 109 2.57 3.60 -7.61
C ILE A 109 4.02 4.02 -7.87
N PRO A 110 4.49 5.12 -7.28
CA PRO A 110 5.80 5.66 -7.59
C PRO A 110 6.95 4.90 -6.90
N ALA A 111 6.67 4.16 -5.81
CA ALA A 111 7.64 3.42 -5.02
C ALA A 111 6.95 2.27 -4.25
N PRO A 112 7.69 1.25 -3.77
CA PRO A 112 7.12 0.21 -2.92
C PRO A 112 6.62 0.78 -1.57
N ILE A 113 5.48 0.29 -1.10
CA ILE A 113 4.88 0.67 0.18
C ILE A 113 4.63 -0.59 0.99
N VAL A 114 5.37 -0.72 2.09
CA VAL A 114 5.32 -1.89 2.98
C VAL A 114 4.97 -1.41 4.39
N ARG A 115 3.77 -1.74 4.89
CA ARG A 115 3.22 -1.18 6.14
C ARG A 115 2.37 -2.18 6.90
N ARG A 116 2.33 -2.02 8.22
CA ARG A 116 1.22 -2.55 9.03
C ARG A 116 -0.01 -1.69 8.77
N SER A 117 -1.16 -2.33 8.55
CA SER A 117 -2.41 -1.66 8.22
C SER A 117 -3.57 -2.30 8.98
N ARG A 118 -4.67 -1.54 9.12
CA ARG A 118 -5.93 -2.02 9.68
C ARG A 118 -6.94 -2.17 8.54
N LEU A 119 -7.70 -3.26 8.55
CA LEU A 119 -8.81 -3.49 7.62
C LEU A 119 -10.13 -3.21 8.36
N PHE A 120 -10.89 -2.22 7.89
CA PHE A 120 -12.10 -1.73 8.54
C PHE A 120 -13.36 -2.29 7.85
N PRO A 121 -14.29 -2.90 8.59
CA PRO A 121 -15.61 -3.27 8.05
C PRO A 121 -16.49 -2.04 8.02
N LEU A 122 -16.69 -1.47 6.83
CA LEU A 122 -17.43 -0.21 6.69
C LEU A 122 -18.89 -0.45 6.32
N TRP A 123 -19.15 -1.42 5.45
CA TRP A 123 -20.50 -1.88 5.09
C TRP A 123 -20.56 -3.41 5.15
N GLY A 124 -21.77 -3.97 5.01
CA GLY A 124 -21.98 -5.42 5.06
C GLY A 124 -21.11 -6.17 4.03
N GLY A 125 -20.01 -6.77 4.51
CA GLY A 125 -19.03 -7.47 3.67
C GLY A 125 -18.18 -6.56 2.77
N PHE A 126 -18.20 -5.24 2.96
CA PHE A 126 -17.32 -4.28 2.27
C PHE A 126 -16.30 -3.70 3.25
N TRP A 127 -15.03 -3.88 2.93
CA TRP A 127 -13.92 -3.55 3.81
C TRP A 127 -12.96 -2.58 3.16
N VAL A 128 -12.35 -1.70 3.96
CA VAL A 128 -11.36 -0.74 3.48
C VAL A 128 -10.13 -0.75 4.38
N ALA A 129 -8.94 -0.83 3.78
CA ALA A 129 -7.67 -0.63 4.47
C ALA A 129 -7.03 0.68 3.99
N PRO A 130 -6.88 1.69 4.88
CA PRO A 130 -6.10 2.87 4.58
C PRO A 130 -4.61 2.58 4.75
N ILE A 131 -3.84 2.83 3.71
CA ILE A 131 -2.38 2.66 3.68
C ILE A 131 -1.78 4.04 3.47
N VAL A 132 -1.14 4.55 4.52
CA VAL A 132 -0.53 5.88 4.51
C VAL A 132 0.91 5.77 4.03
N GLU A 133 1.26 6.57 3.01
CA GLU A 133 2.63 6.63 2.48
C GLU A 133 3.63 7.06 3.56
N SER A 134 3.30 8.18 4.21
CA SER A 134 4.06 8.81 5.29
C SER A 134 3.12 9.41 6.31
N SER A 135 3.33 9.09 7.59
CA SER A 135 2.60 9.72 8.70
C SER A 135 3.08 11.13 9.01
N VAL A 136 4.21 11.52 8.43
CA VAL A 136 4.82 12.83 8.58
C VAL A 136 4.92 13.46 7.20
N VAL A 137 4.51 14.72 7.08
CA VAL A 137 4.41 15.44 5.82
C VAL A 137 5.08 16.80 5.96
N LYS A 138 5.62 17.32 4.85
CA LYS A 138 6.17 18.68 4.80
C LYS A 138 5.01 19.70 4.74
N PRO A 139 5.23 20.95 5.17
CA PRO A 139 4.31 22.05 4.89
C PRO A 139 3.95 22.13 3.41
N ASP A 140 2.71 22.49 3.10
CA ASP A 140 2.20 22.68 1.74
C ASP A 140 2.31 21.45 0.81
N GLY A 141 2.56 20.28 1.39
CA GLY A 141 2.58 19.00 0.70
C GLY A 141 1.24 18.27 0.74
N TRP A 142 1.33 16.94 0.66
CA TRP A 142 0.19 16.06 0.59
C TRP A 142 0.36 14.88 1.54
N LEU A 143 -0.70 14.54 2.26
CA LEU A 143 -0.84 13.24 2.89
C LEU A 143 -1.42 12.27 1.86
N ASN A 144 -0.58 11.42 1.31
CA ASN A 144 -0.97 10.38 0.35
C ASN A 144 -1.52 9.15 1.08
N VAL A 145 -2.78 8.83 0.79
CA VAL A 145 -3.51 7.69 1.37
C VAL A 145 -3.99 6.78 0.24
N TYR A 146 -3.47 5.56 0.24
CA TYR A 146 -3.92 4.50 -0.66
C TYR A 146 -5.05 3.73 0.04
N LEU A 147 -6.25 3.82 -0.52
CA LEU A 147 -7.44 3.16 -0.01
C LEU A 147 -7.63 1.82 -0.74
N ALA A 148 -7.26 0.73 -0.08
CA ALA A 148 -7.53 -0.62 -0.59
C ALA A 148 -8.93 -1.06 -0.15
N ALA A 149 -9.86 -1.17 -1.08
CA ALA A 149 -11.25 -1.56 -0.84
C ALA A 149 -11.51 -2.99 -1.33
N PHE A 150 -12.35 -3.73 -0.60
CA PHE A 150 -12.66 -5.13 -0.87
C PHE A 150 -14.16 -5.37 -0.76
N ASN A 151 -14.79 -5.93 -1.80
CA ASN A 151 -16.15 -6.45 -1.75
C ASN A 151 -16.10 -7.96 -1.60
N LEU A 152 -16.40 -8.46 -0.40
CA LEU A 152 -16.34 -9.89 -0.07
C LEU A 152 -17.72 -10.56 -0.15
N THR A 153 -18.70 -9.87 -0.70
CA THR A 153 -20.06 -10.40 -0.85
C THR A 153 -20.26 -11.05 -2.21
N LYS A 154 -21.42 -11.70 -2.37
CA LYS A 154 -21.88 -12.27 -3.64
C LYS A 154 -22.64 -11.28 -4.52
N ARG A 155 -22.71 -10.00 -4.13
CA ARG A 155 -23.45 -8.94 -4.85
C ARG A 155 -22.52 -7.78 -5.17
N GLN A 156 -22.81 -7.07 -6.26
CA GLN A 156 -22.12 -5.82 -6.54
C GLN A 156 -22.44 -4.81 -5.43
N GLN A 157 -21.45 -3.99 -5.08
CA GLN A 157 -21.61 -2.93 -4.10
C GLN A 157 -21.03 -1.63 -4.64
N GLU A 158 -21.76 -0.55 -4.42
CA GLU A 158 -21.32 0.81 -4.73
C GLU A 158 -21.41 1.65 -3.47
N HIS A 159 -20.28 2.23 -3.06
CA HIS A 159 -20.17 2.98 -1.82
C HIS A 159 -19.23 4.16 -1.97
N SER A 160 -19.49 5.22 -1.21
CA SER A 160 -18.63 6.38 -1.14
C SER A 160 -18.26 6.72 0.29
N LEU A 161 -17.00 7.10 0.46
CA LEU A 161 -16.50 7.77 1.65
C LEU A 161 -16.66 9.28 1.51
N ARG A 162 -16.71 9.95 2.65
CA ARG A 162 -16.58 11.39 2.77
C ARG A 162 -15.42 11.67 3.71
N ALA A 163 -14.43 12.43 3.22
CA ALA A 163 -13.45 13.02 4.12
C ALA A 163 -14.14 14.11 4.96
N THR A 164 -13.96 14.03 6.27
CA THR A 164 -14.25 15.10 7.21
C THR A 164 -12.93 15.66 7.69
N ASP A 165 -12.96 16.92 8.11
CA ASP A 165 -11.79 17.58 8.69
C ASP A 165 -10.66 17.86 7.69
N ALA A 166 -10.85 17.67 6.38
CA ALA A 166 -9.95 18.18 5.34
C ALA A 166 -10.69 18.29 4.01
N GLU A 167 -10.35 19.29 3.21
CA GLU A 167 -10.91 19.43 1.86
C GLU A 167 -10.13 18.56 0.87
N ILE A 168 -10.83 17.65 0.20
CA ILE A 168 -10.24 16.82 -0.85
C ILE A 168 -10.34 17.57 -2.18
N PRO A 169 -9.22 17.71 -2.93
CA PRO A 169 -9.22 18.35 -4.23
C PRO A 169 -10.28 17.74 -5.14
N GLU A 170 -10.95 18.58 -5.94
CA GLU A 170 -12.08 18.16 -6.77
C GLU A 170 -11.74 16.97 -7.67
N GLY A 171 -10.57 17.00 -8.32
CA GLY A 171 -10.07 15.92 -9.18
C GLY A 171 -9.82 14.59 -8.47
N MET A 172 -9.80 14.55 -7.14
CA MET A 172 -9.61 13.32 -6.35
C MET A 172 -10.88 12.86 -5.63
N ARG A 173 -11.98 13.62 -5.68
CA ARG A 173 -13.23 13.23 -5.00
C ARG A 173 -13.80 11.91 -5.53
N GLY A 174 -13.57 11.61 -6.81
CA GLY A 174 -13.93 10.32 -7.42
C GLY A 174 -13.23 9.13 -6.77
N ASN A 175 -12.01 9.31 -6.25
CA ASN A 175 -11.20 8.29 -5.59
C ASN A 175 -11.66 7.95 -4.16
N LEU A 176 -12.81 8.50 -3.74
CA LEU A 176 -13.52 8.11 -2.51
C LEU A 176 -14.72 7.22 -2.80
N SER A 177 -15.05 7.00 -4.07
CA SER A 177 -16.18 6.19 -4.53
C SER A 177 -15.68 4.89 -5.14
N PHE A 178 -16.27 3.79 -4.70
CA PHE A 178 -15.95 2.45 -5.13
C PHE A 178 -17.20 1.78 -5.69
N SER A 179 -17.09 1.24 -6.90
CA SER A 179 -18.08 0.30 -7.45
C SER A 179 -17.36 -1.01 -7.73
N LEU A 180 -17.62 -2.02 -6.90
CA LEU A 180 -16.90 -3.30 -6.93
C LEU A 180 -17.87 -4.46 -7.16
N HIS A 181 -17.59 -5.28 -8.17
CA HIS A 181 -18.26 -6.56 -8.38
C HIS A 181 -18.00 -7.54 -7.20
N PRO A 182 -18.79 -8.63 -7.09
CA PRO A 182 -18.57 -9.66 -6.08
C PRO A 182 -17.13 -10.17 -6.04
N GLY A 183 -16.53 -10.27 -4.85
CA GLY A 183 -15.18 -10.82 -4.67
C GLY A 183 -14.05 -9.97 -5.27
N ARG A 184 -14.31 -8.71 -5.63
CA ARG A 184 -13.31 -7.79 -6.21
C ARG A 184 -12.66 -6.90 -5.16
N TRP A 185 -11.57 -6.28 -5.58
CA TRP A 185 -10.87 -5.26 -4.82
C TRP A 185 -10.34 -4.17 -5.75
N ALA A 186 -10.05 -3.00 -5.18
CA ALA A 186 -9.41 -1.90 -5.89
C ALA A 186 -8.55 -1.10 -4.91
N VAL A 187 -7.53 -0.43 -5.44
CA VAL A 187 -6.74 0.55 -4.69
C VAL A 187 -6.90 1.90 -5.37
N GLN A 188 -7.28 2.91 -4.60
CA GLN A 188 -7.41 4.29 -5.07
C GLN A 188 -6.51 5.20 -4.23
N LEU A 189 -5.86 6.18 -4.86
CA LEU A 189 -5.06 7.18 -4.15
C LEU A 189 -5.90 8.41 -3.86
N VAL A 190 -5.90 8.85 -2.61
CA VAL A 190 -6.43 10.15 -2.19
C VAL A 190 -5.30 10.94 -1.56
N SER A 191 -5.07 12.15 -2.07
CA SER A 191 -4.07 13.08 -1.54
C SER A 191 -4.80 14.17 -0.76
N VAL A 192 -4.51 14.27 0.54
CA VAL A 192 -5.10 15.29 1.41
C VAL A 192 -4.11 16.46 1.51
N PRO A 193 -4.50 17.69 1.14
CA PRO A 193 -3.60 18.84 1.19
C PRO A 193 -3.27 19.15 2.64
N THR A 194 -2.00 19.44 2.90
CA THR A 194 -1.50 19.74 4.25
C THR A 194 -1.37 21.25 4.42
N ASN A 195 -2.46 21.97 4.14
CA ASN A 195 -2.55 23.44 4.21
C ASN A 195 -2.71 23.98 5.65
N ARG A 196 -2.60 23.09 6.64
CA ARG A 196 -2.64 23.44 8.05
C ARG A 196 -1.22 23.70 8.56
N GLY A 197 -1.10 24.59 9.55
CA GLY A 197 0.19 24.88 10.18
C GLY A 197 0.86 23.64 10.77
N ALA A 198 2.14 23.76 11.12
CA ALA A 198 2.91 22.65 11.72
C ALA A 198 2.22 22.07 12.98
N GLY A 199 2.34 20.76 13.18
CA GLY A 199 1.75 20.06 14.33
C GLY A 199 1.04 18.75 13.98
N GLU A 200 0.43 18.14 14.99
CA GLU A 200 -0.40 16.94 14.80
C GLU A 200 -1.79 17.32 14.29
N HIS A 201 -2.23 16.63 13.24
CA HIS A 201 -3.52 16.80 12.60
C HIS A 201 -4.22 15.46 12.47
N SER A 202 -5.52 15.53 12.20
CA SER A 202 -6.30 14.36 11.82
C SER A 202 -7.20 14.65 10.63
N VAL A 203 -7.46 13.59 9.87
CA VAL A 203 -8.46 13.54 8.80
C VAL A 203 -9.29 12.30 9.01
N SER A 204 -10.61 12.40 8.89
CA SER A 204 -11.49 11.23 9.04
C SER A 204 -12.19 10.91 7.73
N PHE A 205 -12.39 9.63 7.45
CA PHE A 205 -13.14 9.14 6.30
C PHE A 205 -14.35 8.39 6.82
N LYS A 206 -15.54 8.94 6.56
CA LYS A 206 -16.82 8.43 7.06
C LYS A 206 -17.67 7.92 5.91
N THR A 207 -18.46 6.89 6.16
CA THR A 207 -19.46 6.41 5.19
C THR A 207 -20.53 7.48 4.97
N ARG A 208 -21.00 7.67 3.73
CA ARG A 208 -22.20 8.46 3.45
C ARG A 208 -23.45 7.67 3.89
N SER A 209 -23.85 7.76 5.16
CA SER A 209 -25.18 7.31 5.56
C SER A 209 -26.20 8.43 5.32
N GLY A 210 -27.28 8.13 4.60
CA GLY A 210 -28.46 8.99 4.59
C GLY A 210 -28.98 9.19 6.01
N ALA A 211 -29.39 10.43 6.31
CA ALA A 211 -29.89 10.95 7.58
C ALA A 211 -28.85 11.18 8.70
N GLU A 212 -28.79 12.45 9.11
CA GLU A 212 -28.11 13.00 10.28
C GLU A 212 -28.40 12.21 11.56
N ARG A 213 -27.36 11.87 12.32
CA ARG A 213 -27.44 11.85 13.79
C ARG A 213 -26.17 12.45 14.37
N ALA A 214 -26.29 13.72 14.73
CA ALA A 214 -25.38 14.37 15.66
C ALA A 214 -25.42 13.66 17.01
N ALA A 215 -24.26 13.37 17.60
CA ALA A 215 -23.96 13.53 19.02
C ALA A 215 -22.53 13.08 19.33
N THR A 216 -21.72 14.07 19.71
CA THR A 216 -20.62 14.10 20.69
C THR A 216 -19.89 12.80 21.06
N ALA A 217 -18.57 12.78 20.88
CA ALA A 217 -17.70 11.79 21.54
C ALA A 217 -16.44 12.46 22.11
N VAL A 218 -16.24 12.26 23.42
CA VAL A 218 -15.10 12.65 24.24
C VAL A 218 -13.89 11.78 23.89
N ALA A 219 -12.74 12.40 23.69
CA ALA A 219 -11.49 11.74 23.34
C ALA A 219 -10.74 11.27 24.58
N VAL A 220 -10.45 9.97 24.68
CA VAL A 220 -9.44 9.43 25.60
C VAL A 220 -8.60 8.36 24.90
N GLY A 221 -7.35 8.73 24.57
CA GLY A 221 -6.13 7.90 24.51
C GLY A 221 -5.95 6.83 23.42
N VAL A 222 -4.76 6.40 23.00
CA VAL A 222 -3.36 6.87 23.07
C VAL A 222 -2.59 6.07 21.97
N LEU A 223 -1.68 6.73 21.25
CA LEU A 223 -0.53 6.24 20.46
C LEU A 223 -0.68 4.96 19.60
N THR A 224 -1.17 5.07 18.36
CA THR A 224 -0.65 4.35 17.18
C THR A 224 -1.33 4.89 15.91
N LEU A 225 -0.58 4.94 14.80
CA LEU A 225 -1.14 5.26 13.48
C LEU A 225 -2.37 4.40 13.19
N GLY A 226 -3.50 5.06 12.89
CA GLY A 226 -4.80 4.42 12.63
C GLY A 226 -5.76 4.39 13.82
N SER A 227 -5.62 5.26 14.83
CA SER A 227 -6.57 5.36 15.94
C SER A 227 -7.94 5.90 15.53
N PHE A 228 -8.97 5.18 15.95
CA PHE A 228 -10.39 5.43 15.72
C PHE A 228 -10.95 6.43 16.73
N ILE A 229 -11.83 7.33 16.28
CA ILE A 229 -12.79 8.02 17.15
C ILE A 229 -14.16 7.41 16.84
N TYR A 230 -14.75 6.71 17.80
CA TYR A 230 -16.11 6.19 17.69
C TYR A 230 -17.09 7.37 17.76
N ALA A 231 -17.80 7.64 16.66
CA ALA A 231 -19.00 8.44 16.66
C ALA A 231 -20.21 7.50 16.46
N PRO A 232 -21.19 7.45 17.38
CA PRO A 232 -22.41 6.68 17.17
C PRO A 232 -23.14 7.16 15.91
N GLY A 233 -23.45 6.25 14.98
CA GLY A 233 -24.25 6.56 13.77
C GLY A 233 -23.48 6.72 12.46
N SER A 234 -22.13 6.74 12.45
CA SER A 234 -21.33 6.75 11.22
C SER A 234 -20.20 5.70 11.26
N SER A 235 -20.17 4.75 10.33
CA SER A 235 -19.00 3.88 10.12
C SER A 235 -17.87 4.69 9.48
N GLY A 236 -16.60 4.38 9.78
CA GLY A 236 -15.45 5.10 9.21
C GLY A 236 -14.12 4.84 9.92
N PHE A 237 -13.11 5.61 9.55
CA PHE A 237 -11.78 5.59 10.19
C PHE A 237 -11.16 7.00 10.21
N SER A 238 -10.23 7.24 11.13
CA SER A 238 -9.47 8.49 11.21
C SER A 238 -7.98 8.20 11.10
N LEU A 239 -7.28 9.10 10.43
CA LEU A 239 -5.83 9.07 10.27
C LEU A 239 -5.25 10.26 11.01
N ARG A 240 -4.20 10.01 11.80
CA ARG A 240 -3.39 11.05 12.42
C ARG A 240 -2.10 11.20 11.64
N TYR A 241 -1.68 12.43 11.44
CA TYR A 241 -0.44 12.77 10.74
C TYR A 241 0.19 14.03 11.33
N THR A 242 1.47 14.24 11.08
CA THR A 242 2.21 15.40 11.58
C THR A 242 2.71 16.23 10.41
N VAL A 243 2.35 17.52 10.39
CA VAL A 243 2.95 18.51 9.50
C VAL A 243 4.21 19.05 10.18
N LEU A 244 5.35 18.95 9.50
CA LEU A 244 6.63 19.41 10.03
C LEU A 244 6.69 20.92 10.20
N THR A 245 7.56 21.38 11.11
CA THR A 245 7.97 22.80 11.12
C THR A 245 8.79 23.10 9.85
N PRO A 246 8.80 24.36 9.36
CA PRO A 246 9.61 24.73 8.20
C PRO A 246 11.09 24.36 8.34
N GLU A 247 11.67 24.56 9.52
CA GLU A 247 13.05 24.19 9.83
C GLU A 247 13.29 22.68 9.72
N THR A 248 12.42 21.87 10.33
CA THR A 248 12.56 20.41 10.25
C THR A 248 12.34 19.91 8.81
N ALA A 249 11.40 20.52 8.07
CA ALA A 249 11.15 20.20 6.67
C ALA A 249 12.35 20.53 5.77
N GLN A 250 13.06 21.64 6.05
CA GLN A 250 14.30 22.00 5.36
C GLN A 250 15.40 20.98 5.63
N ASN A 251 15.59 20.58 6.90
CA ASN A 251 16.55 19.54 7.28
C ASN A 251 16.24 18.19 6.60
N VAL A 252 14.97 17.77 6.61
CA VAL A 252 14.53 16.55 5.88
C VAL A 252 14.86 16.66 4.39
N THR A 253 14.62 17.81 3.77
CA THR A 253 14.93 18.03 2.34
C THR A 253 16.44 17.96 2.05
N GLN A 254 17.30 18.42 2.97
CA GLN A 254 18.75 18.28 2.84
C GLN A 254 19.17 16.80 2.88
N TRP A 255 18.60 16.01 3.80
CA TRP A 255 18.89 14.57 3.89
C TRP A 255 18.34 13.77 2.71
N GLU A 256 17.18 14.15 2.15
CA GLU A 256 16.72 13.61 0.87
C GLU A 256 17.76 13.86 -0.23
N GLY A 257 18.26 15.09 -0.34
CA GLY A 257 19.31 15.46 -1.28
C GLY A 257 20.58 14.63 -1.09
N TYR A 258 21.03 14.47 0.16
CA TYR A 258 22.18 13.63 0.50
C TYR A 258 21.97 12.17 0.10
N ALA A 259 20.83 11.57 0.44
CA ALA A 259 20.49 10.19 0.09
C ALA A 259 20.52 9.97 -1.42
N MET A 260 19.92 10.89 -2.17
CA MET A 260 19.91 10.85 -3.64
C MET A 260 21.32 10.95 -4.23
N GLN A 261 22.17 11.84 -3.70
CA GLN A 261 23.56 11.96 -4.13
C GLN A 261 24.39 10.72 -3.78
N ALA A 262 24.15 10.11 -2.62
CA ALA A 262 24.81 8.87 -2.21
C ALA A 262 24.42 7.71 -3.14
N ALA A 263 23.13 7.56 -3.47
CA ALA A 263 22.66 6.55 -4.41
C ALA A 263 23.25 6.75 -5.82
N ASP A 264 23.25 7.98 -6.33
CA ASP A 264 23.86 8.33 -7.62
C ASP A 264 25.38 8.04 -7.66
N ARG A 265 26.08 8.33 -6.56
CA ARG A 265 27.51 8.02 -6.42
C ARG A 265 27.78 6.52 -6.51
N ARG A 266 26.93 5.67 -5.93
CA ARG A 266 27.09 4.21 -6.02
C ARG A 266 27.00 3.69 -7.45
N PHE A 267 26.12 4.24 -8.29
CA PHE A 267 26.09 3.92 -9.72
C PHE A 267 27.38 4.33 -10.43
N LYS A 268 27.88 5.54 -10.15
CA LYS A 268 29.14 6.07 -10.72
C LYS A 268 30.35 5.23 -10.32
N GLU A 269 30.48 4.90 -9.04
CA GLU A 269 31.56 4.08 -8.49
C GLU A 269 31.53 2.66 -9.07
N ALA A 270 30.34 2.10 -9.34
CA ALA A 270 30.17 0.81 -9.98
C ALA A 270 30.34 0.84 -11.51
N GLY A 271 30.49 2.01 -12.14
CA GLY A 271 30.50 2.14 -13.60
C GLY A 271 29.21 1.65 -14.26
N ALA A 272 28.07 1.76 -13.56
CA ALA A 272 26.79 1.19 -13.96
C ALA A 272 25.79 2.27 -14.35
N ASN A 273 24.98 2.00 -15.37
CA ASN A 273 23.86 2.85 -15.82
C ASN A 273 22.48 2.22 -15.57
N ALA A 274 22.46 1.02 -14.97
CA ALA A 274 21.27 0.23 -14.70
C ALA A 274 21.51 -0.78 -13.58
N ILE A 275 20.41 -1.32 -13.05
CA ILE A 275 20.42 -2.52 -12.20
C ILE A 275 19.80 -3.71 -12.94
N ASP A 276 20.18 -4.94 -12.57
CA ASP A 276 19.51 -6.17 -12.98
C ASP A 276 18.22 -6.34 -12.17
N ASP A 277 17.11 -6.69 -12.82
CA ASP A 277 15.84 -7.01 -12.15
C ASP A 277 15.76 -8.44 -11.60
N GLY A 278 16.85 -9.21 -11.71
CA GLY A 278 16.98 -10.60 -11.29
C GLY A 278 16.39 -11.61 -12.28
N LYS A 279 15.87 -11.16 -13.42
CA LYS A 279 15.27 -11.98 -14.48
C LYS A 279 15.85 -11.69 -15.86
N GLY A 280 17.01 -11.01 -15.90
CA GLY A 280 17.68 -10.63 -17.13
C GLY A 280 17.14 -9.33 -17.75
N GLY A 281 16.26 -8.62 -17.06
CA GLY A 281 15.83 -7.26 -17.41
C GLY A 281 16.77 -6.21 -16.81
N ARG A 282 16.87 -5.06 -17.47
CA ARG A 282 17.66 -3.91 -16.99
C ARG A 282 16.74 -2.75 -16.65
N ILE A 283 16.89 -2.19 -15.46
CA ILE A 283 16.17 -0.99 -15.02
C ILE A 283 17.14 0.17 -14.98
N SER A 284 16.87 1.22 -15.77
CA SER A 284 17.77 2.36 -15.90
C SER A 284 18.00 3.08 -14.57
N GLN A 285 19.20 3.63 -14.37
CA GLN A 285 19.54 4.47 -13.22
C GLN A 285 18.50 5.58 -13.00
N ALA A 286 18.04 6.23 -14.07
CA ALA A 286 17.03 7.30 -13.98
C ALA A 286 15.72 6.80 -13.35
N THR A 287 15.23 5.64 -13.79
CA THR A 287 14.02 5.01 -13.23
C THR A 287 14.23 4.61 -11.77
N VAL A 288 15.37 3.99 -11.45
CA VAL A 288 15.72 3.57 -10.08
C VAL A 288 15.77 4.76 -9.13
N LEU A 289 16.46 5.84 -9.53
CA LEU A 289 16.59 7.06 -8.74
C LEU A 289 15.25 7.80 -8.59
N GLN A 290 14.41 7.81 -9.64
CA GLN A 290 13.06 8.37 -9.54
C GLN A 290 12.20 7.64 -8.50
N GLN A 291 12.22 6.30 -8.52
CA GLN A 291 11.49 5.49 -7.55
C GLN A 291 12.08 5.63 -6.14
N PHE A 292 13.41 5.69 -6.03
CA PHE A 292 14.08 5.91 -4.75
C PHE A 292 13.70 7.26 -4.14
N ARG A 293 13.64 8.33 -4.94
CA ARG A 293 13.17 9.64 -4.48
C ARG A 293 11.77 9.55 -3.87
N ALA A 294 10.85 8.81 -4.50
CA ALA A 294 9.50 8.62 -3.97
C ALA A 294 9.46 7.73 -2.72
N TYR A 295 10.43 6.81 -2.57
CA TYR A 295 10.57 5.97 -1.37
C TYR A 295 11.04 6.76 -0.14
N LEU A 296 11.82 7.83 -0.32
CA LEU A 296 12.37 8.70 0.72
C LEU A 296 11.32 9.60 1.39
N THR A 297 10.39 8.99 2.12
CA THR A 297 9.37 9.72 2.87
C THR A 297 9.93 10.45 4.09
N PRO A 298 9.33 11.58 4.54
CA PRO A 298 9.75 12.25 5.77
C PRO A 298 9.72 11.35 7.01
N SER A 299 8.74 10.45 7.12
CA SER A 299 8.69 9.47 8.22
C SER A 299 9.88 8.53 8.20
N LEU A 300 10.29 8.04 7.02
CA LEU A 300 11.44 7.15 6.87
C LEU A 300 12.73 7.85 7.28
N LEU A 301 12.95 9.07 6.77
CA LEU A 301 14.16 9.84 7.06
C LEU A 301 14.27 10.21 8.53
N LEU A 302 13.19 10.66 9.17
CA LEU A 302 13.22 10.99 10.59
C LEU A 302 13.41 9.74 11.46
N ALA A 303 12.89 8.58 11.05
CA ALA A 303 13.17 7.31 11.75
C ALA A 303 14.65 6.93 11.62
N ALA A 304 15.23 7.05 10.42
CA ALA A 304 16.64 6.82 10.16
C ALA A 304 17.55 7.75 10.98
N LEU A 305 17.28 9.06 10.98
CA LEU A 305 18.05 10.05 11.73
C LEU A 305 17.97 9.88 13.25
N ARG A 306 16.91 9.26 13.76
CA ARG A 306 16.77 8.92 15.19
C ARG A 306 17.49 7.63 15.56
N SER A 307 17.93 6.84 14.59
CA SER A 307 18.72 5.63 14.85
C SER A 307 20.06 6.03 15.46
N LYS A 308 20.37 5.47 16.63
CA LYS A 308 21.67 5.68 17.32
C LYS A 308 22.72 4.64 16.92
N GLN A 309 22.43 3.82 15.91
CA GLN A 309 23.29 2.69 15.54
C GLN A 309 24.54 3.10 14.76
N ALA A 310 24.49 4.20 14.02
CA ALA A 310 25.60 4.72 13.24
C ALA A 310 25.46 6.24 13.02
N ALA A 311 26.49 6.86 12.42
CA ALA A 311 26.41 8.25 11.99
C ALA A 311 25.26 8.46 10.97
N PRO A 312 24.55 9.60 11.00
CA PRO A 312 23.42 9.87 10.12
C PRO A 312 23.72 9.62 8.64
N GLU A 313 24.91 10.01 8.17
CA GLU A 313 25.37 9.84 6.80
C GLU A 313 25.36 8.37 6.37
N VAL A 314 25.81 7.47 7.26
CA VAL A 314 25.88 6.04 7.01
C VAL A 314 24.47 5.44 6.93
N VAL A 315 23.59 5.80 7.88
CA VAL A 315 22.21 5.30 7.93
C VAL A 315 21.40 5.79 6.74
N ILE A 316 21.56 7.06 6.37
CA ILE A 316 20.83 7.64 5.24
C ILE A 316 21.32 7.05 3.91
N ALA A 317 22.62 6.82 3.77
CA ALA A 317 23.16 6.16 2.58
C ALA A 317 22.69 4.69 2.46
N SER A 318 22.45 3.97 3.57
CA SER A 318 21.95 2.59 3.53
C SER A 318 20.47 2.47 3.15
N LEU A 319 19.68 3.56 3.20
CA LEU A 319 18.29 3.53 2.74
C LEU A 319 18.16 3.13 1.27
N PHE A 320 19.21 3.33 0.46
CA PHE A 320 19.22 2.84 -0.91
C PHE A 320 19.23 1.30 -0.99
N ASP A 321 19.97 0.64 -0.10
CA ASP A 321 19.97 -0.84 -0.02
C ASP A 321 18.61 -1.37 0.44
N GLU A 322 17.98 -0.70 1.41
CA GLU A 322 16.63 -1.03 1.87
C GLU A 322 15.61 -0.87 0.73
N PHE A 323 15.69 0.23 -0.01
CA PHE A 323 14.86 0.45 -1.19
C PHE A 323 15.05 -0.65 -2.25
N LEU A 324 16.30 -1.00 -2.59
CA LEU A 324 16.57 -2.04 -3.58
C LEU A 324 16.02 -3.40 -3.15
N PHE A 325 16.11 -3.71 -1.86
CA PHE A 325 15.49 -4.90 -1.30
C PHE A 325 13.96 -4.84 -1.36
N ASP A 326 13.35 -3.72 -0.97
CA ASP A 326 11.90 -3.57 -0.94
C ASP A 326 11.28 -3.59 -2.33
N ALA A 327 11.89 -2.91 -3.31
CA ALA A 327 11.40 -2.76 -4.68
C ALA A 327 11.75 -3.95 -5.59
N PHE A 328 12.94 -4.54 -5.41
CA PHE A 328 13.50 -5.52 -6.36
C PHE A 328 13.95 -6.82 -5.70
N GLY A 329 13.94 -6.92 -4.36
CA GLY A 329 14.41 -8.10 -3.64
C GLY A 329 15.93 -8.27 -3.60
N ILE A 330 16.68 -7.25 -4.05
CA ILE A 330 18.13 -7.31 -4.15
C ILE A 330 18.74 -6.95 -2.79
N LYS A 331 19.53 -7.87 -2.22
CA LYS A 331 20.22 -7.64 -0.95
C LYS A 331 21.57 -6.95 -1.19
N GLY A 332 21.64 -5.66 -0.87
CA GLY A 332 22.85 -4.84 -1.00
C GLY A 332 23.11 -4.41 -2.44
N SER A 333 23.41 -3.12 -2.64
CA SER A 333 23.56 -2.52 -3.96
C SER A 333 24.69 -3.12 -4.79
N GLN A 334 25.73 -3.66 -4.16
CA GLN A 334 26.85 -4.32 -4.84
C GLN A 334 26.41 -5.52 -5.71
N ASN A 335 25.26 -6.11 -5.40
CA ASN A 335 24.69 -7.24 -6.15
C ASN A 335 23.70 -6.79 -7.24
N ALA A 336 23.42 -5.47 -7.32
CA ALA A 336 22.39 -4.93 -8.21
C ALA A 336 22.95 -4.42 -9.53
N PHE A 337 24.17 -3.87 -9.51
CA PHE A 337 24.69 -3.07 -10.62
C PHE A 337 25.13 -3.92 -11.81
N VAL A 338 24.79 -3.45 -13.02
CA VAL A 338 25.23 -4.05 -14.27
C VAL A 338 26.02 -3.01 -15.05
N ALA A 339 27.25 -3.37 -15.43
CA ALA A 339 28.13 -2.51 -16.22
C ALA A 339 27.49 -2.13 -17.56
N GLY A 340 27.76 -0.89 -17.99
CA GLY A 340 27.28 -0.32 -19.25
C GLY A 340 27.73 -1.11 -20.46
#